data_AF-A0A9E2NHW1-F1
#
_entry.id   AF-A0A9E2NHW1-F1
#
_cell.length_a   1.000
_cell.length_b   1.000
_cell.length_c   1.000
_cell.angle_alpha   90.00
_cell.angle_beta   90.00
_cell.angle_gamma   90.00
#
_symmetry.space_group_name_H-M   'P 1'
#
loop_
_entity.id
_entity.type
_entity.pdbx_description
1 polymer ?
#
loop_
_entity_poly.entity_id
_entity_poly.type
_entity_poly.pdbx_seq_one_letter_code
_entity_poly.pdbx_strand_id
1 'polypeptide(L)'
;MRAVGRVLVAAVTRVAAVVVGVLTVAAGLLAGAGSAQAALDNQMTLVDGGGRTLTIQQWDTFLDGVFPLDRNRLTREWFHSGKAIYSVVGPGADEFAGSLEMGYQIGFPWSLGVGINFSYTTPNILLDDVSISPLAFNPLGQVITPNLFPGVSIS
;
A
#
# COMPACT_ATOMS: atom_id res chain seq x y z
N MET A 1 -27.54 58.08 40.72
CA MET A 1 -26.45 57.12 41.06
C MET A 1 -26.70 55.67 40.60
N ARG A 2 -27.94 55.23 40.26
CA ARG A 2 -28.24 53.82 39.88
C ARG A 2 -27.82 53.40 38.45
N ALA A 3 -27.59 54.35 37.53
CA ALA A 3 -27.21 54.06 36.14
C ALA A 3 -25.71 53.73 35.99
N VAL A 4 -24.84 54.44 36.71
CA VAL A 4 -23.37 54.25 36.66
C VAL A 4 -22.96 52.88 37.20
N GLY A 5 -23.61 52.39 38.27
CA GLY A 5 -23.36 51.06 38.81
C GLY A 5 -23.74 49.92 37.87
N ARG A 6 -24.80 50.08 37.06
CA ARG A 6 -25.22 49.07 36.07
C ARG A 6 -24.27 48.98 34.88
N VAL A 7 -23.72 50.12 34.45
CA VAL A 7 -22.73 50.18 33.35
C VAL A 7 -21.40 49.57 33.79
N LEU A 8 -20.95 49.84 35.03
CA LEU A 8 -19.72 49.27 35.58
C LEU A 8 -19.84 47.74 35.74
N VAL A 9 -20.96 47.25 36.27
CA VAL A 9 -21.21 45.80 36.40
C VAL A 9 -21.27 45.14 35.03
N ALA A 10 -21.94 45.73 34.04
CA ALA A 10 -21.99 45.19 32.68
C ALA A 10 -20.60 45.16 32.00
N ALA A 11 -19.74 46.16 32.24
CA ALA A 11 -18.39 46.18 31.73
C ALA A 11 -17.51 45.08 32.38
N VAL A 12 -17.59 44.93 33.70
CA VAL A 12 -16.86 43.88 34.43
C VAL A 12 -17.30 42.48 34.00
N THR A 13 -18.61 42.24 33.84
CA THR A 13 -19.13 40.95 33.38
C THR A 13 -18.68 40.64 31.94
N ARG A 14 -18.62 41.64 31.06
CA ARG A 14 -18.12 41.46 29.68
C ARG A 14 -16.63 41.14 29.65
N VAL A 15 -15.82 41.83 30.45
CA VAL A 15 -14.37 41.54 30.55
C VAL A 15 -14.15 40.15 31.14
N ALA A 16 -14.88 39.77 32.20
CA ALA A 16 -14.79 38.44 32.78
C ALA A 16 -15.20 37.35 31.78
N ALA A 17 -16.27 37.56 31.00
CA ALA A 17 -16.71 36.62 29.97
C ALA A 17 -15.66 36.47 28.85
N VAL A 18 -15.00 37.56 28.44
CA VAL A 18 -13.91 37.51 27.46
C VAL A 18 -12.71 36.75 28.01
N VAL A 19 -12.30 37.01 29.25
CA VAL A 19 -11.17 36.31 29.89
C VAL A 19 -11.45 34.81 30.01
N VAL A 20 -12.64 34.43 30.46
CA VAL A 20 -13.04 33.02 30.55
C VAL A 20 -13.08 32.38 29.16
N GLY A 21 -13.61 33.08 28.15
CA GLY A 21 -13.63 32.60 26.77
C GLY A 21 -12.24 32.39 26.18
N VAL A 22 -11.28 33.28 26.48
CA VAL A 22 -9.88 33.12 26.03
C VAL A 22 -9.22 31.92 26.73
N LEU A 23 -9.46 31.75 28.02
CA LEU A 23 -8.90 30.63 28.79
C LEU A 23 -9.46 29.28 28.33
N THR A 24 -10.75 29.20 28.00
CA THR A 24 -11.35 27.95 27.50
C THR A 24 -10.86 27.60 26.10
N VAL A 25 -10.68 28.59 25.22
CA VAL A 25 -10.09 28.37 23.88
C VAL A 25 -8.63 27.93 24.01
N ALA A 26 -7.84 28.57 24.87
CA ALA A 26 -6.44 28.21 25.09
C ALA A 26 -6.31 26.79 25.69
N ALA A 27 -7.14 26.45 26.68
CA ALA A 27 -7.16 25.12 27.28
C ALA A 27 -7.60 24.04 26.28
N GLY A 28 -8.59 24.35 25.43
CA GLY A 28 -9.02 23.46 24.35
C GLY A 28 -7.93 23.23 23.30
N LEU A 29 -7.16 24.27 22.98
CA LEU A 29 -6.03 24.16 22.04
C LEU A 29 -4.90 23.28 22.60
N LEU A 30 -4.60 23.40 23.89
CA LEU A 30 -3.59 22.60 24.58
C LEU A 30 -4.02 21.13 24.77
N ALA A 31 -5.31 20.87 24.95
CA ALA A 31 -5.85 19.50 25.04
C ALA A 31 -6.01 18.82 23.67
N GLY A 32 -6.02 19.59 22.58
CA GLY A 32 -6.18 19.09 21.20
C GLY A 32 -4.87 18.89 20.42
N ALA A 33 -3.72 19.26 20.99
CA ALA A 33 -2.43 18.96 20.40
C ALA A 33 -2.14 17.47 20.56
N GLY A 34 -2.60 16.67 19.59
CA GLY A 34 -2.31 15.24 19.52
C GLY A 34 -0.81 15.02 19.58
N SER A 35 -0.33 14.29 20.58
CA SER A 35 1.03 13.80 20.61
C SER A 35 1.25 12.94 19.37
N ALA A 36 2.25 13.27 18.57
CA ALA A 36 2.83 12.32 17.62
C ALA A 36 3.47 11.22 18.48
N GLN A 37 2.70 10.17 18.76
CA GLN A 37 3.16 9.06 19.59
C GLN A 37 4.25 8.33 18.82
N ALA A 38 5.52 8.51 19.19
CA ALA A 38 6.56 7.57 18.81
C ALA A 38 6.24 6.27 19.56
N ALA A 39 5.65 5.30 18.88
CA ALA A 39 5.05 4.13 19.49
C ALA A 39 5.93 2.91 19.26
N LEU A 40 6.18 2.16 20.33
CA LEU A 40 6.74 0.82 20.24
C LEU A 40 5.67 -0.09 19.65
N ASP A 41 5.92 -0.63 18.45
CA ASP A 41 4.99 -1.54 17.78
C ASP A 41 5.09 -2.93 18.41
N ASN A 42 6.30 -3.49 18.43
CA ASN A 42 6.57 -4.84 18.90
C ASN A 42 7.97 -4.97 19.48
N GLN A 43 8.16 -5.94 20.38
CA GLN A 43 9.48 -6.30 20.90
C GLN A 43 9.58 -7.80 21.17
N MET A 44 10.80 -8.31 21.12
CA MET A 44 11.14 -9.67 21.53
C MET A 44 12.43 -9.67 22.33
N THR A 45 12.48 -10.51 23.36
CA THR A 45 13.66 -10.73 24.17
C THR A 45 14.08 -12.20 24.09
N LEU A 46 15.37 -12.45 23.99
CA LEU A 46 15.99 -13.76 23.94
C LEU A 46 17.25 -13.76 24.81
N VAL A 47 17.50 -14.85 25.53
CA VAL A 47 18.81 -15.08 26.18
C VAL A 47 19.69 -15.86 25.21
N ASP A 48 20.86 -15.34 24.88
CA ASP A 48 21.82 -15.98 23.98
C ASP A 48 22.63 -17.09 24.67
N GLY A 49 23.44 -17.82 23.90
CA GLY A 49 24.29 -18.90 24.44
C GLY A 49 25.41 -18.43 25.38
N GLY A 50 25.71 -17.13 25.41
CA GLY A 50 26.66 -16.51 26.35
C GLY A 50 26.01 -15.98 27.63
N GLY A 51 24.69 -16.18 27.80
CA GLY A 51 23.93 -15.69 28.95
C GLY A 51 23.60 -14.19 28.89
N ARG A 52 23.71 -13.56 27.71
CA ARG A 52 23.27 -12.17 27.48
C ARG A 52 21.78 -12.15 27.16
N THR A 53 21.07 -11.18 27.73
CA THR A 53 19.69 -10.88 27.39
C THR A 53 19.67 -9.87 26.24
N LEU A 54 19.23 -10.32 25.06
CA LEU A 54 19.06 -9.52 23.85
C LEU A 54 17.61 -9.13 23.70
N THR A 55 17.34 -7.84 23.54
CA THR A 55 16.00 -7.32 23.25
C THR A 55 16.04 -6.58 21.92
N ILE A 56 15.12 -6.91 21.02
CA ILE A 56 14.93 -6.23 19.72
C ILE A 56 13.54 -5.61 19.73
N GLN A 57 13.45 -4.39 19.21
CA GLN A 57 12.25 -3.57 19.21
C GLN A 57 12.03 -2.95 17.83
N GLN A 58 10.77 -2.84 17.46
CA GLN A 58 10.30 -2.19 16.24
C GLN A 58 9.37 -1.04 16.63
N TRP A 59 9.63 0.14 16.07
CA TRP A 59 8.94 1.38 16.39
C TRP A 59 8.50 2.10 15.13
N ASP A 60 7.38 2.83 15.24
CA ASP A 60 6.89 3.77 14.24
C ASP A 60 6.74 3.13 12.83
N THR A 61 6.35 1.86 12.78
CA THR A 61 6.28 1.11 11.53
C THR A 61 5.10 1.58 10.71
N PHE A 62 5.40 2.03 9.49
CA PHE A 62 4.40 2.44 8.53
C PHE A 62 4.72 1.89 7.15
N LEU A 63 3.75 1.19 6.57
CA LEU A 63 3.77 0.73 5.18
C LEU A 63 2.74 1.55 4.39
N ASP A 64 3.23 2.51 3.63
CA ASP A 64 2.39 3.44 2.88
C ASP A 64 2.13 2.91 1.47
N GLY A 65 0.92 2.40 1.22
CA GLY A 65 0.51 1.90 -0.09
C GLY A 65 0.24 3.04 -1.07
N VAL A 66 0.92 3.04 -2.22
CA VAL A 66 0.76 4.06 -3.25
C VAL A 66 0.18 3.47 -4.53
N PHE A 67 -0.35 4.34 -5.40
CA PHE A 67 -0.73 3.91 -6.75
C PHE A 67 0.51 3.46 -7.52
N PRO A 68 0.51 2.24 -8.09
CA PRO A 68 1.66 1.73 -8.83
C PRO A 68 2.05 2.65 -9.98
N LEU A 69 3.35 2.94 -10.09
CA LEU A 69 3.89 3.82 -11.13
C LEU A 69 3.65 3.28 -12.55
N ASP A 70 3.64 1.96 -12.69
CA ASP A 70 3.41 1.24 -13.96
C ASP A 70 1.93 1.20 -14.39
N ARG A 71 1.00 1.70 -13.55
CA ARG A 71 -0.46 1.66 -13.75
C ARG A 71 -1.01 0.24 -13.96
N ASN A 72 -0.27 -0.77 -13.56
CA ASN A 72 -0.70 -2.15 -13.66
C ASN A 72 -1.56 -2.51 -12.44
N ARG A 73 -2.75 -3.05 -12.68
CA ARG A 73 -3.68 -3.48 -11.63
C ARG A 73 -3.16 -4.68 -10.82
N LEU A 74 -2.18 -5.41 -11.36
CA LEU A 74 -1.55 -6.56 -10.70
C LEU A 74 -0.34 -6.14 -9.85
N THR A 75 0.19 -4.94 -10.05
CA THR A 75 1.31 -4.42 -9.25
C THR A 75 0.79 -3.80 -7.96
N ARG A 76 1.59 -3.89 -6.90
CA ARG A 76 1.41 -3.18 -5.64
C ARG A 76 2.73 -2.52 -5.30
N GLU A 77 2.69 -1.28 -4.84
CA GLU A 77 3.86 -0.47 -4.53
C GLU A 77 3.64 0.25 -3.20
N TRP A 78 4.70 0.39 -2.40
CA TRP A 78 4.62 1.03 -1.09
C TRP A 78 5.97 1.54 -0.62
N PHE A 79 5.95 2.49 0.32
CA PHE A 79 7.12 2.97 1.06
C PHE A 79 7.13 2.40 2.48
N HIS A 80 8.29 1.94 2.95
CA HIS A 80 8.47 1.41 4.30
C HIS A 80 9.23 2.42 5.17
N SER A 81 8.59 2.85 6.24
CA SER A 81 9.17 3.70 7.29
C SER A 81 9.11 2.97 8.63
N GLY A 82 10.10 3.17 9.49
CA GLY A 82 10.14 2.57 10.82
C GLY A 82 11.52 2.72 11.46
N LYS A 83 11.65 2.24 12.69
CA LYS A 83 12.91 2.22 13.44
C LYS A 83 13.08 0.89 14.15
N ALA A 84 14.26 0.30 13.98
CA ALA A 84 14.70 -0.85 14.75
C ALA A 84 15.64 -0.39 15.88
N ILE A 85 15.40 -0.88 17.10
CA ILE A 85 16.24 -0.62 18.27
C ILE A 85 16.61 -1.97 18.89
N TYR A 86 17.85 -2.11 19.35
CA TYR A 86 18.29 -3.28 20.11
C TYR A 86 18.88 -2.86 21.47
N SER A 87 18.83 -3.78 22.43
CA SER A 87 19.45 -3.64 23.75
C SER A 87 20.08 -4.98 24.15
N VAL A 88 21.27 -4.93 24.73
CA VAL A 88 22.02 -6.09 25.19
C VAL A 88 22.40 -5.87 26.65
N VAL A 89 22.04 -6.82 27.51
CA VAL A 89 22.32 -6.77 28.95
C VAL A 89 22.95 -8.08 29.39
N GLY A 90 24.03 -8.02 30.17
CA GLY A 90 24.70 -9.21 30.71
C GLY A 90 26.22 -9.19 30.48
N PRO A 91 26.89 -10.35 30.65
CA PRO A 91 28.34 -10.45 30.51
C PRO A 91 28.81 -10.05 29.10
N GLY A 92 29.81 -9.18 29.01
CA GLY A 92 30.38 -8.75 27.72
C GLY A 92 29.39 -8.03 26.79
N ALA A 93 28.36 -7.38 27.35
CA ALA A 93 27.39 -6.60 26.57
C ALA A 93 28.06 -5.44 25.81
N ASP A 94 29.04 -4.78 26.42
CA ASP A 94 29.76 -3.65 25.81
C ASP A 94 30.64 -4.07 24.62
N GLU A 95 30.97 -5.35 24.54
CA GLU A 95 31.77 -5.97 23.46
C GLU A 95 30.87 -6.65 22.42
N PHE A 96 29.56 -6.46 22.51
CA PHE A 96 28.61 -7.09 21.59
C PHE A 96 28.80 -6.56 20.16
N ALA A 97 28.98 -7.48 19.22
CA ALA A 97 29.01 -7.21 17.79
C ALA A 97 27.96 -8.08 17.09
N GLY A 98 27.18 -7.47 16.20
CA GLY A 98 26.11 -8.14 15.47
C GLY A 98 25.56 -7.28 14.33
N SER A 99 24.47 -7.75 13.72
CA SER A 99 23.78 -7.06 12.63
C SER A 99 22.35 -6.74 13.05
N LEU A 100 21.91 -5.52 12.74
CA LEU A 100 20.53 -5.08 12.94
C LEU A 100 19.86 -4.93 11.58
N GLU A 101 18.79 -5.68 11.37
CA GLU A 101 18.03 -5.68 10.12
C GLU A 101 16.56 -5.36 10.40
N MET A 102 15.91 -4.67 9.45
CA MET A 102 14.50 -4.35 9.50
C MET A 102 13.90 -4.56 8.12
N GLY A 103 12.76 -5.23 8.06
CA GLY A 103 12.09 -5.58 6.81
C GLY A 103 10.76 -6.25 7.06
N TYR A 104 10.17 -6.78 6.00
CA TYR A 104 8.89 -7.47 6.03
C TYR A 104 8.91 -8.62 5.04
N GLN A 105 8.05 -9.61 5.27
CA GLN A 105 7.81 -10.69 4.33
C GLN A 105 6.62 -10.33 3.44
N ILE A 106 6.69 -10.72 2.17
CA ILE A 106 5.62 -10.51 1.19
C ILE A 106 5.01 -11.86 0.86
N GLY A 107 3.69 -11.98 0.95
CA GLY A 107 2.95 -13.18 0.57
C GLY A 107 1.69 -12.84 -0.21
N PHE A 108 1.47 -13.55 -1.32
CA PHE A 108 0.24 -13.50 -2.09
C PHE A 108 -0.11 -14.89 -2.62
N PRO A 109 -1.39 -15.29 -2.63
CA PRO A 109 -1.77 -16.68 -2.88
C PRO A 109 -1.67 -17.13 -4.34
N TRP A 110 -1.63 -16.19 -5.30
CA TRP A 110 -1.76 -16.49 -6.74
C TRP A 110 -0.80 -15.67 -7.57
N SER A 111 -0.21 -16.29 -8.59
CA SER A 111 0.43 -15.56 -9.69
C SER A 111 -0.58 -15.38 -10.82
N LEU A 112 -0.76 -14.15 -11.28
CA LEU A 112 -1.65 -13.83 -12.39
C LEU A 112 -0.85 -13.15 -13.50
N GLY A 113 -1.02 -13.65 -14.72
CA GLY A 113 -0.63 -12.98 -15.96
C GLY A 113 -1.87 -12.84 -16.84
N VAL A 114 -1.89 -11.84 -17.72
CA VAL A 114 -2.98 -11.64 -18.67
C VAL A 114 -2.38 -11.56 -20.07
N GLY A 115 -2.79 -12.47 -20.95
CA GLY A 115 -2.50 -12.42 -22.38
C GLY A 115 -3.74 -12.02 -23.16
N ILE A 116 -3.64 -10.99 -24.00
CA ILE A 116 -4.67 -10.62 -24.98
C ILE A 116 -4.06 -10.77 -26.36
N ASN A 117 -4.66 -11.61 -27.20
CA ASN A 117 -4.20 -11.83 -28.57
C ASN A 117 -5.26 -11.39 -29.57
N PHE A 118 -4.83 -10.61 -30.56
CA PHE A 118 -5.62 -10.26 -31.73
C PHE A 118 -5.08 -11.04 -32.92
N SER A 119 -5.96 -11.75 -33.62
CA SER A 119 -5.59 -12.50 -34.82
C SER A 119 -6.48 -12.11 -35.99
N TYR A 120 -5.84 -11.92 -37.13
CA TYR A 120 -6.49 -11.72 -38.41
C TYR A 120 -5.65 -12.43 -39.47
N THR A 121 -6.31 -13.23 -40.30
CA THR A 121 -5.68 -13.88 -41.45
C THR A 121 -6.35 -13.34 -42.70
N THR A 122 -5.55 -12.91 -43.67
CA THR A 122 -6.09 -12.47 -44.96
C THR A 122 -6.82 -13.63 -45.64
N PRO A 123 -7.90 -13.36 -46.39
CA PRO A 123 -8.61 -14.40 -47.09
C PRO A 123 -7.66 -15.20 -47.98
N ASN A 124 -7.70 -16.52 -47.84
CA ASN A 124 -6.96 -17.44 -48.67
C ASN A 124 -7.76 -18.73 -48.84
N ILE A 125 -7.43 -19.50 -49.86
CA ILE A 125 -8.07 -20.77 -50.17
C ILE A 125 -7.02 -21.86 -50.31
N LEU A 126 -7.30 -23.02 -49.71
CA LEU A 126 -6.59 -24.26 -49.95
C LEU A 126 -7.56 -25.22 -50.63
N LEU A 127 -7.16 -25.80 -51.75
CA LEU A 127 -7.91 -26.89 -52.38
C LEU A 127 -7.59 -28.18 -51.66
N ASP A 128 -8.62 -28.86 -51.14
CA ASP A 128 -8.47 -30.05 -50.32
C ASP A 128 -9.22 -31.23 -50.96
N ASP A 129 -8.54 -32.36 -51.13
CA ASP A 129 -9.07 -33.59 -51.75
C ASP A 129 -9.83 -33.42 -53.09
N VAL A 130 -9.40 -32.45 -53.91
CA VAL A 130 -10.09 -32.12 -55.17
C VAL A 130 -9.68 -33.02 -56.34
N SER A 131 -10.66 -33.41 -57.16
CA SER A 131 -10.41 -34.13 -58.41
C SER A 131 -9.94 -33.17 -59.52
N ILE A 132 -8.74 -33.42 -60.05
CA ILE A 132 -8.20 -32.73 -61.23
C ILE A 132 -8.50 -33.48 -62.55
N SER A 133 -9.38 -34.48 -62.52
CA SER A 133 -9.73 -35.27 -63.70
C SER A 133 -10.47 -34.41 -64.74
N PRO A 134 -10.09 -34.47 -66.04
CA PRO A 134 -10.76 -33.72 -67.10
C PRO A 134 -12.24 -34.07 -67.29
N LEU A 135 -12.68 -35.24 -66.80
CA LEU A 135 -14.04 -35.75 -66.93
C LEU A 135 -14.96 -35.36 -65.75
N ALA A 136 -14.39 -34.81 -64.68
CA ALA A 136 -15.09 -34.39 -63.47
C ALA A 136 -14.40 -33.18 -62.82
N PHE A 137 -13.97 -32.21 -63.64
CA PHE A 137 -13.16 -31.07 -63.20
C PHE A 137 -13.99 -30.08 -62.38
N ASN A 138 -13.86 -30.13 -61.06
CA ASN A 138 -14.47 -29.18 -60.12
C ASN A 138 -13.48 -28.81 -59.01
N PRO A 139 -12.43 -28.01 -59.31
CA PRO A 139 -11.35 -27.71 -58.37
C PRO A 139 -11.79 -26.84 -57.20
N LEU A 140 -12.96 -26.20 -57.26
CA LEU A 140 -13.52 -25.40 -56.15
C LEU A 140 -14.62 -26.16 -55.38
N GLY A 141 -14.84 -27.44 -55.67
CA GLY A 141 -15.85 -28.27 -55.00
C GLY A 141 -15.56 -28.54 -53.53
N GLN A 142 -14.30 -28.42 -53.10
CA GLN A 142 -13.87 -28.58 -51.72
C GLN A 142 -12.72 -27.60 -51.43
N VAL A 143 -13.01 -26.59 -50.62
CA VAL A 143 -12.09 -25.50 -50.27
C VAL A 143 -12.05 -25.32 -48.76
N ILE A 144 -10.85 -25.19 -48.21
CA ILE A 144 -10.61 -24.80 -46.81
C ILE A 144 -10.16 -23.35 -46.79
N THR A 145 -10.76 -22.56 -45.90
CA THR A 145 -10.36 -21.17 -45.65
C THR A 145 -9.81 -21.03 -44.23
N PRO A 146 -8.92 -20.06 -43.96
CA PRO A 146 -8.65 -19.64 -42.59
C PRO A 146 -9.89 -18.96 -41.98
N ASN A 147 -9.79 -18.55 -40.70
CA ASN A 147 -10.82 -17.74 -40.06
C ASN A 147 -11.10 -16.47 -40.89
N LEU A 148 -12.36 -16.29 -41.31
CA LEU A 148 -12.77 -15.21 -42.19
C LEU A 148 -12.98 -13.87 -41.45
N PHE A 149 -13.07 -13.92 -40.12
CA PHE A 149 -13.24 -12.75 -39.28
C PHE A 149 -12.05 -12.58 -38.35
N PRO A 150 -11.69 -11.32 -38.02
CA PRO A 150 -10.74 -11.07 -36.94
C PRO A 150 -11.30 -11.60 -35.62
N GLY A 151 -10.40 -12.10 -34.77
CA GLY A 151 -10.73 -12.66 -33.46
C GLY A 151 -9.85 -12.09 -32.36
N VAL A 152 -10.45 -11.91 -31.18
CA VAL A 152 -9.75 -11.57 -29.93
C VAL A 152 -9.90 -12.73 -28.95
N SER A 153 -8.81 -13.14 -28.32
CA SER A 153 -8.81 -14.14 -27.25
C SER A 153 -8.09 -13.63 -26.01
N ILE A 154 -8.53 -14.11 -24.84
CA ILE A 154 -7.94 -13.82 -23.53
C ILE A 154 -7.48 -15.15 -22.93
N SER A 155 -6.27 -15.18 -22.38
CA SER A 155 -5.67 -16.34 -21.71
C SER A 155 -5.02 -15.93 -20.39
#